data_AF-A0A379WGM5-F1
#
_entry.id   AF-A0A379WGM5-F1
#
_cell.length_a   1.000
_cell.length_b   1.000
_cell.length_c   1.000
_cell.angle_alpha   90.00
_cell.angle_beta   90.00
_cell.angle_gamma   90.00
#
_symmetry.space_group_name_H-M   'P 1'
#
loop_
_entity.id
_entity.type
_entity.pdbx_description
1 polymer ?
#
loop_
_entity_poly.entity_id
_entity_poly.type
_entity_poly.pdbx_seq_one_letter_code
_entity_poly.pdbx_strand_id
1 'polypeptide(L)'
;MKGMQKIKRGKQFAGVVLYSLKSGLHHNVMPYVIGGNMTGSSVAELISEFESSKQLRPDVTKPVWHNSLRLPKGETLSARQWAHSPTII
;
A
#
# COMPACT_ATOMS: atom_id res chain seq x y z
N MET A 1 -13.67 14.16 8.99
CA MET A 1 -12.96 13.23 8.08
C MET A 1 -13.94 12.64 7.06
N LYS A 2 -13.88 13.03 5.79
CA LYS A 2 -14.83 12.62 4.74
C LYS A 2 -14.37 11.40 3.89
N GLY A 3 -13.28 10.73 4.29
CA GLY A 3 -12.63 9.69 3.49
C GLY A 3 -12.98 8.24 3.85
N MET A 4 -13.62 7.98 4.99
CA MET A 4 -13.74 6.62 5.54
C MET A 4 -15.07 5.93 5.26
N GLN A 5 -15.99 6.57 4.52
CA GLN A 5 -17.36 6.06 4.35
C GLN A 5 -17.51 4.97 3.28
N LYS A 6 -16.46 4.64 2.51
CA LYS A 6 -16.53 3.63 1.44
C LYS A 6 -15.34 2.65 1.42
N ILE A 7 -14.73 2.37 2.57
CA ILE A 7 -13.62 1.42 2.60
C ILE A 7 -14.17 -0.01 2.60
N LYS A 8 -13.85 -0.77 1.55
CA LYS A 8 -14.19 -2.20 1.42
C LYS A 8 -12.93 -3.03 1.61
N ARG A 9 -13.07 -4.16 2.33
CA ARG A 9 -11.97 -5.13 2.45
C ARG A 9 -11.86 -6.01 1.20
N GLY A 10 -10.63 -6.30 0.79
CA GLY A 10 -10.30 -7.15 -0.35
C GLY A 10 -9.83 -8.56 0.04
N LYS A 11 -9.78 -9.48 -0.94
CA LYS A 11 -9.39 -10.89 -0.74
C LYS A 11 -7.95 -11.23 -1.15
N GLN A 12 -7.36 -10.45 -2.06
CA GLN A 12 -6.10 -10.77 -2.74
C GLN A 12 -5.14 -9.58 -2.66
N PHE A 13 -3.92 -9.81 -2.20
CA PHE A 13 -2.93 -8.75 -2.08
C PHE A 13 -2.36 -8.33 -3.44
N ALA A 14 -2.28 -9.26 -4.39
CA ALA A 14 -1.87 -8.98 -5.77
C ALA A 14 -2.63 -7.79 -6.39
N GLY A 15 -3.95 -7.73 -6.19
CA GLY A 15 -4.77 -6.65 -6.73
C GLY A 15 -4.38 -5.27 -6.21
N VAL A 16 -4.09 -5.12 -4.91
CA VAL A 16 -3.72 -3.82 -4.32
C VAL A 16 -2.28 -3.44 -4.66
N VAL A 17 -1.34 -4.39 -4.66
CA VAL A 17 0.07 -4.11 -4.99
C VAL A 17 0.18 -3.68 -6.46
N LEU A 18 -0.48 -4.41 -7.37
CA LEU A 18 -0.51 -4.03 -8.79
C LEU A 18 -1.24 -2.71 -9.01
N TYR A 19 -2.35 -2.47 -8.32
CA TYR A 19 -3.04 -1.18 -8.40
C TYR A 19 -2.13 -0.01 -8.00
N SER A 20 -1.33 -0.18 -6.95
CA SER A 20 -0.50 0.89 -6.38
C SER A 20 0.80 1.13 -7.15
N LEU A 21 1.41 0.07 -7.70
CA LEU A 21 2.74 0.13 -8.33
C LEU A 21 2.70 0.11 -9.86
N LYS A 22 1.52 -0.07 -10.48
CA LYS A 22 1.39 -0.01 -11.94
C LYS A 22 1.52 1.42 -12.43
N SER A 23 2.45 1.65 -13.37
CA SER A 23 2.58 2.93 -14.06
C SER A 23 1.38 3.19 -14.99
N GLY A 24 0.96 4.45 -15.11
CA GLY A 24 -0.12 4.89 -15.98
C GLY A 24 0.22 6.23 -16.64
N LEU A 25 -0.47 6.56 -17.74
CA LEU A 25 -0.20 7.78 -18.55
C LEU A 25 -0.33 9.10 -17.76
N HIS A 26 -1.07 9.09 -16.66
CA HIS A 26 -1.28 10.24 -15.79
C HIS A 26 -0.21 10.38 -14.69
N HIS A 27 0.76 9.46 -14.64
CA HIS A 27 1.85 9.53 -13.69
C HIS A 27 3.02 10.31 -14.27
N ASN A 28 3.50 11.31 -13.53
CA ASN A 28 4.70 12.06 -13.89
C ASN A 28 6.01 11.31 -13.56
N VAL A 29 5.91 10.26 -12.75
CA VAL A 29 7.03 9.40 -12.31
C VAL A 29 6.52 7.99 -12.16
N MET A 30 7.38 7.00 -12.41
CA MET A 30 7.01 5.60 -12.15
C MET A 30 6.71 5.42 -10.67
N PRO A 31 5.59 4.79 -10.29
CA PRO A 31 5.31 4.46 -8.90
C PRO A 31 6.41 3.56 -8.30
N TYR A 32 6.80 3.84 -7.06
CA TYR A 32 7.81 3.06 -6.33
C TYR A 32 7.54 3.07 -4.83
N VAL A 33 8.11 2.11 -4.13
CA VAL A 33 8.01 1.97 -2.67
C VAL A 33 8.98 2.93 -2.00
N ILE A 34 8.48 3.78 -1.10
CA ILE A 34 9.30 4.75 -0.34
C ILE A 34 9.82 4.14 0.98
N GLY A 35 9.04 3.24 1.59
CA GLY A 35 9.38 2.57 2.84
C GLY A 35 8.26 1.61 3.28
N GLY A 36 8.51 0.87 4.35
CA GLY A 36 7.56 -0.10 4.91
C GLY A 36 8.24 -1.09 5.84
N ASN A 37 7.45 -2.00 6.40
CA ASN A 37 7.94 -3.07 7.28
C ASN A 37 8.26 -4.37 6.52
N MET A 38 8.06 -4.37 5.21
CA MET A 38 8.29 -5.52 4.35
C MET A 38 9.77 -5.63 4.01
N THR A 39 10.23 -6.86 3.83
CA THR A 39 11.62 -7.11 3.40
C THR A 39 11.76 -6.87 1.90
N GLY A 40 10.72 -7.20 1.14
CA GLY A 40 10.64 -6.96 -0.30
C GLY A 40 10.29 -5.53 -0.67
N SER A 41 10.70 -5.12 -1.87
CA SER A 41 10.32 -3.82 -2.45
C SER A 41 9.82 -3.91 -3.89
N SER A 42 10.03 -5.05 -4.55
CA SER A 42 9.44 -5.33 -5.85
C SER A 42 7.99 -5.80 -5.73
N VAL A 43 7.23 -5.67 -6.83
CA VAL A 43 5.84 -6.17 -6.92
C VAL A 43 5.76 -7.66 -6.55
N ALA A 44 6.67 -8.48 -7.07
CA ALA A 44 6.65 -9.92 -6.85
C ALA A 44 6.97 -10.30 -5.39
N GLU A 45 7.98 -9.67 -4.79
CA GLU A 45 8.35 -9.91 -3.39
C GLU A 45 7.22 -9.50 -2.45
N LEU A 46 6.64 -8.31 -2.63
CA LEU A 46 5.55 -7.82 -1.78
C LEU A 46 4.32 -8.75 -1.86
N ILE A 47 3.95 -9.19 -3.06
CA ILE A 47 2.83 -10.13 -3.22
C ILE A 47 3.13 -11.44 -2.50
N SER A 48 4.33 -11.98 -2.65
CA SER A 48 4.76 -13.22 -2.00
C SER A 48 4.74 -13.10 -0.47
N GLU A 49 5.28 -12.00 0.07
CA GLU A 49 5.35 -11.74 1.52
C GLU A 49 3.95 -11.56 2.13
N PHE A 50 3.06 -10.83 1.45
CA PHE A 50 1.69 -10.65 1.93
C PHE A 50 0.84 -11.93 1.82
N GLU A 51 0.96 -12.70 0.73
CA GLU A 51 0.23 -13.98 0.63
C GLU A 51 0.76 -15.01 1.63
N SER A 52 2.05 -15.01 1.95
CA SER A 52 2.61 -15.82 3.05
C SER A 52 2.00 -15.40 4.40
N SER A 53 1.90 -14.10 4.66
CA SER A 53 1.28 -13.56 5.88
C SER A 53 -0.20 -13.95 6.00
N LYS A 54 -0.93 -13.95 4.90
CA LYS A 54 -2.34 -14.39 4.84
C LYS A 54 -2.51 -15.87 5.19
N GLN A 55 -1.59 -16.73 4.77
CA GLN A 55 -1.66 -18.18 5.08
C GLN A 55 -1.56 -18.47 6.58
N LEU A 56 -0.93 -17.58 7.36
CA LEU A 56 -0.87 -17.68 8.83
C LEU A 56 -2.23 -17.41 9.50
N ARG A 57 -3.18 -16.78 8.79
CA ARG A 57 -4.50 -16.39 9.32
C ARG A 57 -5.63 -16.80 8.37
N PRO A 58 -5.86 -18.11 8.19
CA PRO A 58 -6.88 -18.62 7.26
C PRO A 58 -8.32 -18.24 7.67
N ASP A 59 -8.54 -17.87 8.94
CA ASP A 59 -9.82 -17.36 9.44
C ASP A 59 -10.20 -15.99 8.86
N VAL A 60 -9.22 -15.23 8.34
CA VAL A 60 -9.43 -13.88 7.80
C VAL A 60 -9.79 -13.95 6.31
N THR A 61 -11.08 -14.05 6.00
CA THR A 61 -11.59 -14.22 4.62
C THR A 61 -11.34 -13.04 3.67
N LYS A 62 -11.12 -11.83 4.20
CA LYS A 62 -10.82 -10.60 3.45
C LYS A 62 -9.65 -9.85 4.09
N PRO A 63 -8.41 -10.32 3.92
CA PRO A 63 -7.25 -9.81 4.66
C PRO A 63 -6.83 -8.41 4.23
N VAL A 64 -7.24 -7.94 3.04
CA VAL A 64 -6.74 -6.69 2.48
C VAL A 64 -7.57 -5.50 2.95
N TRP A 65 -6.88 -4.48 3.45
CA TRP A 65 -7.41 -3.14 3.67
C TRP A 65 -6.45 -2.16 2.99
N HIS A 66 -6.96 -1.29 2.13
CA HIS A 66 -6.17 -0.32 1.39
C HIS A 66 -6.68 1.08 1.70
N ASN A 67 -5.77 1.98 2.06
CA ASN A 67 -6.08 3.36 2.35
C ASN A 67 -5.03 4.28 1.72
N SER A 68 -5.49 5.26 0.96
CA SER A 68 -4.59 6.25 0.37
C SER A 68 -4.40 7.42 1.34
N LEU A 69 -3.15 7.64 1.73
CA LEU A 69 -2.76 8.82 2.49
C LEU A 69 -2.60 10.02 1.56
N ARG A 70 -2.93 11.21 2.07
CA ARG A 70 -2.71 12.47 1.38
C ARG A 70 -2.36 13.54 2.39
N LEU A 71 -1.46 14.42 2.01
CA LEU A 71 -1.12 15.59 2.82
C LEU A 71 -2.21 16.66 2.69
N PRO A 72 -2.33 17.55 3.68
CA PRO A 72 -3.06 18.80 3.53
C PRO A 72 -2.61 19.59 2.30
N LYS A 73 -3.52 20.40 1.74
CA LYS A 73 -3.20 21.21 0.57
C LYS A 73 -2.06 22.18 0.90
N GLY A 74 -1.00 22.15 0.08
CA GLY A 74 0.17 23.02 0.24
C GLY A 74 1.31 22.39 1.03
N GLU A 75 1.10 21.24 1.66
CA GLU A 75 2.17 20.50 2.34
C GLU A 75 2.85 19.50 1.40
N THR A 76 4.16 19.34 1.59
CA THR A 76 4.97 18.35 0.90
C THR A 76 5.90 17.66 1.90
N LEU A 77 6.17 16.38 1.66
CA LEU A 77 7.16 15.62 2.40
C LEU A 77 8.15 15.01 1.41
N SER A 78 9.43 15.03 1.78
CA SER A 78 10.46 14.26 1.10
C SER A 78 10.24 12.76 1.29
N ALA A 79 10.81 11.94 0.41
CA ALA A 79 10.79 10.48 0.55
C ALA A 79 11.31 10.03 1.92
N ARG A 80 12.35 10.68 2.45
CA ARG A 80 12.90 10.37 3.78
C ARG A 80 11.91 10.66 4.91
N GLN A 81 11.17 11.77 4.82
CA GLN A 81 10.14 12.11 5.80
C GLN A 81 8.96 11.14 5.73
N TRP A 82 8.55 10.75 4.52
CA TRP A 82 7.56 9.70 4.32
C TRP A 82 8.00 8.38 4.96
N ALA A 83 9.25 7.95 4.74
CA ALA A 83 9.79 6.72 5.30
C ALA A 83 9.93 6.72 6.83
N HIS A 84 10.08 7.89 7.46
CA HIS A 84 10.17 8.03 8.93
C HIS A 84 8.81 8.27 9.61
N SER A 85 7.73 8.42 8.84
CA SER A 85 6.40 8.62 9.43
C SER A 85 5.96 7.35 10.16
N PRO A 86 5.55 7.42 11.45
CA PRO A 86 5.24 6.23 12.26
C PRO A 86 3.93 5.50 11.88
N THR A 87 3.42 5.68 10.65
CA THR A 87 2.15 5.09 10.20
C THR A 87 2.34 4.04 9.08
N ILE A 88 2.54 2.81 9.56
CA ILE A 88 2.23 1.44 9.11
C ILE A 88 1.39 1.22 7.81
N ILE A 89 1.82 0.16 7.07
CA ILE A 89 1.16 -0.78 6.09
C ILE A 89 0.15 -0.21 5.10
#